data_AF-A0A0S1XF50-F1
#
_entry.id   AF-A0A0S1XF50-F1
#
_cell.length_a   1.000
_cell.length_b   1.000
_cell.length_c   1.000
_cell.angle_alpha   90.00
_cell.angle_beta   90.00
_cell.angle_gamma   90.00
#
_symmetry.space_group_name_H-M   'P 1'
#
loop_
_entity.id
_entity.type
_entity.pdbx_description
1 polymer ?
#
loop_
_entity_poly.entity_id
_entity_poly.type
_entity_poly.pdbx_seq_one_letter_code
_entity_poly.pdbx_strand_id
1 'polypeptide(L)' 'MGRPFEVLPFLRGKLLSEAAKLNGASENARLEIERLLKELEGLYKEISMSEKVSEEQIEAVLSYREKLFKIVYG' A
#
# COMPACT_ATOMS: atom_id res chain seq x y z
N MET A 1 15.35 -9.89 -1.42
CA MET A 1 14.10 -9.13 -1.16
C MET A 1 14.19 -7.88 -2.02
N GLY A 2 13.21 -7.65 -2.91
CA GLY A 2 13.26 -6.56 -3.90
C GLY A 2 13.23 -5.17 -3.26
N ARG A 3 13.81 -4.17 -3.92
CA ARG A 3 13.76 -2.79 -3.45
C ARG A 3 12.29 -2.33 -3.37
N PRO A 4 11.90 -1.44 -2.45
CA PRO A 4 10.51 -0.99 -2.32
C PRO A 4 9.89 -0.53 -3.67
N PHE A 5 10.68 0.14 -4.50
CA PHE A 5 10.30 0.59 -5.85
C PHE A 5 10.02 -0.54 -6.85
N GLU A 6 10.57 -1.73 -6.64
CA GLU A 6 10.32 -2.91 -7.47
C GLU A 6 9.10 -3.71 -6.97
N VAL A 7 8.82 -3.63 -5.67
CA VAL A 7 7.73 -4.38 -5.02
C VAL A 7 6.39 -3.64 -5.14
N LEU A 8 6.38 -2.31 -5.04
CA LEU A 8 5.16 -1.51 -5.10
C LEU A 8 4.37 -1.66 -6.43
N PRO A 9 5.00 -1.64 -7.62
CA PRO A 9 4.27 -1.86 -8.87
C PRO A 9 3.61 -3.25 -8.95
N PHE A 10 4.30 -4.28 -8.45
CA PHE A 10 3.75 -5.64 -8.39
C PHE A 10 2.58 -5.71 -7.39
N LEU A 11 2.75 -5.14 -6.20
CA LEU A 11 1.72 -5.09 -5.18
C LEU A 11 0.48 -4.33 -5.67
N ARG A 12 0.68 -3.21 -6.37
CA ARG A 12 -0.38 -2.44 -7.03
C ARG A 12 -1.19 -3.31 -7.98
N GLY A 13 -0.53 -4.00 -8.91
CA GLY A 13 -1.20 -4.89 -9.86
C GLY A 13 -2.04 -5.95 -9.16
N LYS A 14 -1.51 -6.57 -8.10
CA LYS A 14 -2.24 -7.59 -7.33
C LYS A 14 -3.46 -7.02 -6.62
N LEU A 15 -3.31 -5.92 -5.89
CA LEU A 15 -4.41 -5.31 -5.12
C LEU A 15 -5.53 -4.81 -6.03
N LEU A 16 -5.19 -4.19 -7.16
CA LEU A 16 -6.17 -3.76 -8.15
C LEU A 16 -6.92 -4.95 -8.78
N SER A 17 -6.22 -6.05 -9.06
CA SER A 17 -6.85 -7.27 -9.57
C SER A 17 -7.82 -7.89 -8.56
N GLU A 18 -7.53 -7.80 -7.26
CA GLU A 18 -8.45 -8.28 -6.23
C GLU A 18 -9.64 -7.32 -6.04
N ALA A 19 -9.41 -6.01 -6.04
CA ALA A 19 -10.47 -5.01 -5.96
C ALA A 19 -11.45 -5.07 -7.15
N ALA A 20 -10.97 -5.45 -8.33
CA ALA A 20 -11.81 -5.67 -9.51
C ALA A 20 -12.83 -6.81 -9.33
N LYS A 21 -12.61 -7.72 -8.37
CA LYS A 21 -13.55 -8.82 -8.05
C LYS A 21 -14.66 -8.37 -7.10
N LEU A 22 -14.55 -7.19 -6.49
CA LEU A 22 -15.57 -6.64 -5.59
C LEU A 22 -16.74 -6.10 -6.43
N ASN A 23 -17.86 -6.82 -6.42
CA ASN A 23 -19.07 -6.43 -7.14
C ASN A 23 -19.59 -5.06 -6.67
N GLY A 24 -19.74 -4.12 -7.61
CA GLY A 24 -20.37 -2.81 -7.36
C GLY A 24 -19.52 -1.75 -6.62
N ALA A 25 -18.41 -2.14 -6.01
CA ALA A 25 -17.51 -1.24 -5.25
C ALA A 25 -16.14 -1.02 -5.92
N SER A 26 -15.91 -1.58 -7.11
CA SER A 26 -14.56 -1.72 -7.69
C SER A 26 -13.86 -0.39 -7.96
N GLU A 27 -14.57 0.68 -8.37
CA GLU A 27 -13.92 1.96 -8.70
C GLU A 27 -13.52 2.75 -7.43
N ASN A 28 -14.37 2.75 -6.39
CA ASN A 28 -14.00 3.38 -5.11
C ASN A 28 -12.86 2.62 -4.43
N ALA A 29 -12.93 1.29 -4.40
CA ALA A 29 -11.87 0.44 -3.87
C ALA A 29 -10.55 0.65 -4.62
N ARG A 30 -10.61 0.77 -5.95
CA ARG A 30 -9.46 1.11 -6.79
C ARG A 30 -8.86 2.47 -6.43
N LEU A 31 -9.66 3.53 -6.36
CA LEU A 31 -9.19 4.87 -6.00
C LEU A 31 -8.54 4.90 -4.61
N GLU A 32 -9.12 4.18 -3.65
CA GLU A 32 -8.59 4.10 -2.29
C GLU A 32 -7.27 3.33 -2.23
N ILE A 33 -7.16 2.20 -2.93
CA ILE A 33 -5.91 1.44 -3.07
C ILE A 33 -4.81 2.29 -3.71
N GLU A 34 -5.13 3.01 -4.80
CA GLU A 34 -4.17 3.91 -5.47
C GLU A 34 -3.67 5.01 -4.51
N ARG A 35 -4.58 5.60 -3.72
CA ARG A 35 -4.21 6.62 -2.73
C ARG A 35 -3.28 6.05 -1.66
N LEU A 36 -3.64 4.91 -1.08
CA LEU A 36 -2.86 4.25 -0.03
C LEU A 36 -1.48 3.81 -0.53
N LEU A 37 -1.38 3.31 -1.76
CA LEU A 37 -0.09 2.92 -2.34
C LEU A 37 0.81 4.14 -2.60
N LYS A 38 0.23 5.27 -3.02
CA LYS A 38 0.98 6.52 -3.20
C LYS A 38 1.47 7.08 -1.86
N GLU A 39 0.64 7.04 -0.82
CA GLU A 39 1.02 7.42 0.54
C GLU A 39 2.14 6.50 1.07
N LEU A 40 2.03 5.19 0.86
CA LEU A 40 3.04 4.20 1.25
C LEU A 40 4.37 4.40 0.49
N GLU A 41 4.34 4.74 -0.80
CA GLU A 41 5.54 5.10 -1.56
C GLU A 41 6.23 6.34 -0.97
N GLY A 42 5.45 7.36 -0.58
CA GLY A 42 5.94 8.54 0.12
C GLY A 42 6.64 8.18 1.42
N LEU A 43 6.00 7.36 2.26
CA LEU A 43 6.57 6.90 3.52
C LEU A 43 7.88 6.12 3.31
N TYR A 44 7.95 5.24 2.31
CA TYR A 44 9.21 4.54 1.99
C TYR A 44 10.31 5.49 1.54
N LYS A 45 9.99 6.55 0.78
CA LYS A 45 10.97 7.59 0.42
C LYS A 45 11.47 8.31 1.66
N GLU A 46 10.59 8.73 2.55
CA GLU A 46 10.95 9.38 3.81
C GLU A 46 11.86 8.49 4.67
N ILE A 47 11.49 7.22 4.85
CA ILE A 47 12.30 6.23 5.58
C ILE A 47 13.67 6.06 4.90
N SER A 48 13.72 6.00 3.57
CA SER A 48 14.98 5.84 2.84
C SER A 48 15.94 7.03 2.95
N MET A 49 15.41 8.22 3.27
CA MET A 49 16.19 9.44 3.51
C MET A 49 16.58 9.60 4.99
N SER A 50 16.00 8.79 5.88
CA SER A 50 16.29 8.84 7.31
C SER A 50 17.54 8.04 7.65
N GLU A 51 18.38 8.56 8.53
CA GLU A 51 19.58 7.85 9.03
C GLU A 51 19.21 6.62 9.88
N LYS A 52 18.02 6.62 10.49
CA LYS A 52 17.49 5.52 11.31
C LYS A 52 16.00 5.34 11.06
N VAL A 53 15.56 4.08 11.10
CA VAL A 53 14.14 3.73 11.06
C VAL A 53 13.60 3.73 12.49
N SER A 54 12.56 4.53 12.77
CA SER A 54 11.88 4.55 14.07
C SER A 54 10.78 3.48 14.15
N GLU A 55 10.39 3.09 15.37
CA GLU A 55 9.24 2.21 15.58
C GLU A 55 7.95 2.81 15.01
N GLU A 56 7.74 4.12 15.17
CA GLU A 56 6.60 4.83 14.58
C GLU A 56 6.52 4.66 13.06
N GLN A 57 7.67 4.70 12.36
CA GLN A 57 7.73 4.47 10.92
C GLN A 57 7.38 3.01 10.55
N ILE A 58 7.81 2.05 11.37
CA ILE A 58 7.46 0.63 11.19
C ILE A 58 5.97 0.42 11.40
N GLU A 59 5.40 0.96 12.47
CA GLU A 59 3.97 0.91 12.76
C GLU A 59 3.16 1.58 11.64
N ALA A 60 3.61 2.72 11.14
CA ALA A 60 2.99 3.40 10.02
C ALA A 60 2.92 2.49 8.78
N VAL A 61 4.05 1.85 8.41
CA VAL A 61 4.08 0.88 7.29
C VAL A 61 3.13 -0.29 7.54
N LEU A 62 3.10 -0.85 8.75
CA LEU A 62 2.22 -1.96 9.09
C LEU A 62 0.74 -1.57 9.01
N SER A 63 0.39 -0.33 9.36
CA SER A 63 -0.99 0.17 9.25
C SER A 63 -1.51 0.17 7.81
N TYR A 64 -0.65 0.43 6.81
CA TYR A 64 -1.06 0.38 5.40
C TYR A 64 -1.43 -1.04 4.96
N ARG A 65 -0.75 -2.07 5.52
CA ARG A 65 -1.12 -3.46 5.27
C ARG A 65 -2.55 -3.74 5.73
N GLU A 66 -2.93 -3.28 6.91
CA GLU A 66 -4.27 -3.48 7.46
C GLU A 66 -5.34 -2.73 6.66
N LYS A 67 -5.08 -1.47 6.30
CA LYS A 67 -5.97 -0.66 5.46
C LYS A 67 -6.23 -1.33 4.11
N LEU A 68 -5.17 -1.78 3.44
CA LEU A 68 -5.28 -2.45 2.14
C LEU A 68 -5.99 -3.81 2.24
N PHE A 69 -5.73 -4.57 3.30
CA PHE A 69 -6.40 -5.85 3.54
C PHE A 69 -7.90 -5.66 3.73
N LYS A 70 -8.31 -4.64 4.50
CA LYS A 70 -9.73 -4.32 4.74
C LYS A 70 -10.47 -3.96 3.45
N ILE A 71 -9.82 -3.25 2.51
CA ILE A 71 -10.46 -2.88 1.24
C ILE A 71 -10.68 -4.11 0.35
N VAL A 72 -9.72 -5.04 0.35
CA VAL A 72 -9.71 -6.17 -0.59
C VAL A 72 -10.48 -7.38 -0.07
N TYR A 73 -10.47 -7.63 1.24
CA TYR A 73 -11.01 -8.84 1.86
C TYR A 73 -12.09 -8.56 2.91
N GLY A 74 -12.36 -7.29 3.23
CA GLY A 74 -13.37 -6.87 4.20
C GLY A 74 -14.72 -6.55 3.59
#